data_AF-A0A937XQJ4-F1
#
_entry.id   AF-A0A937XQJ4-F1
#
_cell.length_a   1.000
_cell.length_b   1.000
_cell.length_c   1.000
_cell.angle_alpha   90.00
_cell.angle_beta   90.00
_cell.angle_gamma   90.00
#
_symmetry.space_group_name_H-M   'P 1'
#
loop_
_entity.id
_entity.type
_entity.pdbx_description
1 polymer ?
#
loop_
_entity_poly.entity_id
_entity_poly.type
_entity_poly.pdbx_seq_one_letter_code
_entity_poly.pdbx_strand_id
1 'polypeptide(L)'
;VILALLVARSTMNMFSIIGFIMLMGLVTKNAILLIDFVNQERRTGVARREAVLAAGRIRLRPILMTTLAMIFGMFPLALGLGEGAEQRAPMGQAVIGGVITSSLLTLVVVPVIYTYFDDIAGWFARMVRSDRSLPAATPLESHDR
;
A
#
# COMPACT_ATOMS: atom_id res chain seq x y z
N VAL A 1 -14.17 -4.93 -4.80
CA VAL A 1 -15.09 -4.42 -5.84
C VAL A 1 -16.08 -5.50 -6.29
N ILE A 2 -15.62 -6.63 -6.81
CA ILE A 2 -16.51 -7.73 -7.27
C ILE A 2 -17.44 -8.22 -6.14
N LEU A 3 -16.91 -8.46 -4.94
CA LEU A 3 -17.71 -8.81 -3.76
C LEU A 3 -18.75 -7.76 -3.38
N ALA A 4 -18.42 -6.47 -3.49
CA ALA A 4 -19.32 -5.38 -3.13
C ALA A 4 -20.50 -5.26 -4.11
N LEU A 5 -20.22 -5.40 -5.41
CA LEU A 5 -21.26 -5.41 -6.45
C LEU A 5 -22.17 -6.64 -6.33
N LEU A 6 -21.61 -7.80 -5.97
CA LEU A 6 -22.35 -9.04 -5.81
C LEU A 6 -23.28 -9.01 -4.58
N VAL A 7 -22.82 -8.43 -3.47
CA VAL A 7 -23.65 -8.17 -2.27
C VAL A 7 -24.73 -7.14 -2.55
N ALA A 8 -24.41 -6.09 -3.33
CA ALA A 8 -25.37 -5.04 -3.68
C ALA A 8 -26.34 -5.42 -4.83
N ARG A 9 -26.24 -6.64 -5.38
CA ARG A 9 -27.01 -7.13 -6.55
C ARG A 9 -26.97 -6.19 -7.77
N SER A 10 -25.90 -5.40 -7.92
CA SER A 10 -25.75 -4.46 -9.04
C SER A 10 -24.96 -5.07 -10.19
N THR A 11 -25.34 -4.73 -11.42
CA THR A 11 -24.68 -5.22 -12.63
C THR A 11 -23.34 -4.53 -12.86
N MET A 12 -22.40 -5.23 -13.50
CA MET A 12 -21.17 -4.61 -14.00
C MET A 12 -21.52 -3.77 -15.23
N ASN A 13 -21.65 -2.46 -15.04
CA ASN A 13 -21.95 -1.51 -16.11
C ASN A 13 -20.81 -0.49 -16.28
N MET A 14 -20.94 0.42 -17.24
CA MET A 14 -19.90 1.42 -17.53
C MET A 14 -19.58 2.31 -16.31
N PHE A 15 -20.59 2.63 -15.48
CA PHE A 15 -20.43 3.38 -14.24
C PHE A 15 -19.66 2.58 -13.16
N SER A 16 -19.90 1.28 -13.03
CA SER A 16 -19.11 0.41 -12.16
C SER A 16 -17.64 0.34 -12.56
N ILE A 17 -17.34 0.35 -13.87
CA ILE A 17 -15.96 0.36 -14.39
C ILE A 17 -15.27 1.69 -14.04
N ILE A 18 -15.95 2.82 -14.17
CA ILE A 18 -15.42 4.12 -13.72
C ILE A 18 -15.08 4.06 -12.22
N GLY A 19 -15.97 3.49 -11.40
CA GLY A 19 -15.72 3.26 -9.98
C GLY A 19 -14.46 2.42 -9.74
N PHE A 20 -14.26 1.34 -10.50
CA PHE A 20 -13.06 0.50 -10.42
C PHE A 20 -11.77 1.27 -10.77
N ILE A 21 -11.78 2.07 -11.83
CA ILE A 21 -10.62 2.88 -12.25
C ILE A 21 -10.26 3.91 -11.17
N MET A 22 -11.26 4.62 -10.62
CA MET A 22 -11.03 5.57 -9.54
C MET A 22 -10.41 4.91 -8.30
N LEU A 23 -10.90 3.72 -7.93
CA LEU A 23 -10.36 2.94 -6.83
C LEU A 23 -8.90 2.57 -7.05
N MET A 24 -8.53 2.18 -8.27
CA MET A 24 -7.15 1.81 -8.61
C MET A 24 -6.18 2.96 -8.28
N GLY A 25 -6.54 4.19 -8.67
CA GLY A 25 -5.77 5.40 -8.33
C GLY A 25 -5.71 5.69 -6.83
N LEU A 26 -6.84 5.56 -6.13
CA LEU A 26 -6.91 5.84 -4.69
C LEU A 26 -6.08 4.86 -3.85
N VAL A 27 -6.18 3.57 -4.18
CA VAL A 27 -5.41 2.50 -3.54
C VAL A 27 -3.92 2.71 -3.75
N THR A 28 -3.53 3.02 -5.00
CA THR A 28 -2.14 3.28 -5.36
C THR A 28 -1.59 4.48 -4.60
N LYS A 29 -2.36 5.58 -4.48
CA LYS A 29 -1.97 6.75 -3.68
C LYS A 29 -1.75 6.38 -2.21
N ASN A 30 -2.65 5.61 -1.62
CA ASN A 30 -2.54 5.22 -0.22
C ASN A 30 -1.33 4.29 0.02
N ALA A 31 -1.03 3.39 -0.92
CA ALA A 31 0.09 2.46 -0.86
C ALA A 31 1.45 3.15 -1.05
N ILE A 32 1.60 3.94 -2.13
CA ILE A 32 2.85 4.63 -2.47
C ILE A 32 3.27 5.51 -1.30
N LEU A 33 2.34 6.28 -0.77
CA LEU A 33 2.68 7.19 0.29
C LEU A 33 3.11 6.50 1.60
N LEU A 34 2.60 5.29 1.88
CA LEU A 34 3.04 4.48 3.02
C LEU A 34 4.47 3.96 2.81
N ILE A 35 4.75 3.40 1.64
CA ILE A 35 6.10 2.91 1.29
C ILE A 35 7.10 4.06 1.28
N ASP A 36 6.71 5.22 0.74
CA ASP A 36 7.57 6.40 0.67
C ASP A 36 7.98 6.87 2.07
N PHE A 37 7.04 6.90 3.02
CA PHE A 37 7.35 7.22 4.41
C PHE A 37 8.28 6.18 5.06
N VAL A 38 8.04 4.88 4.81
CA VAL A 38 8.93 3.82 5.30
C VAL A 38 10.34 4.00 4.74
N ASN A 39 10.48 4.26 3.43
CA ASN A 39 11.77 4.46 2.79
C ASN A 39 12.47 5.73 3.28
N GLN A 40 11.72 6.80 3.57
CA GLN A 40 12.25 8.03 4.16
C GLN A 40 12.86 7.75 5.54
N GLU A 41 12.14 7.07 6.42
CA GLU A 41 12.61 6.67 7.76
C GLU A 41 13.78 5.67 7.69
N ARG A 42 13.80 4.79 6.69
CA ARG A 42 14.94 3.89 6.47
C ARG A 42 16.22 4.66 6.10
N ARG A 43 16.10 5.75 5.34
CA ARG A 43 17.24 6.61 4.96
C ARG A 43 17.79 7.39 6.16
N THR A 44 16.99 7.66 7.18
CA THR A 44 17.45 8.28 8.44
C THR A 44 18.08 7.28 9.41
N GLY A 45 18.15 6.00 9.04
CA GLY A 45 18.82 4.94 9.81
C GLY A 45 17.88 4.15 10.73
N VAL A 46 16.56 4.40 10.70
CA VAL A 46 15.60 3.71 11.56
C VAL A 46 15.50 2.23 11.18
N ALA A 47 15.40 1.37 12.20
CA ALA A 47 15.19 -0.05 12.01
C ALA A 47 13.89 -0.29 11.23
N ARG A 48 13.93 -1.24 10.31
CA ARG A 48 12.83 -1.54 9.38
C ARG A 48 11.46 -1.67 10.03
N ARG A 49 11.40 -2.43 11.12
CA ARG A 49 10.15 -2.71 11.83
C ARG A 49 9.58 -1.44 12.48
N GLU A 50 10.43 -0.58 13.02
CA GLU A 50 10.03 0.69 13.61
C GLU A 50 9.54 1.66 12.54
N ALA A 51 10.24 1.76 11.40
CA ALA A 51 9.83 2.59 10.27
C ALA A 51 8.42 2.23 9.76
N VAL A 52 8.13 0.93 9.60
CA VAL A 52 6.79 0.46 9.19
C VAL A 52 5.71 0.79 10.21
N LEU A 53 5.99 0.61 11.51
CA LEU A 53 5.04 0.94 12.58
C LEU A 53 4.78 2.45 12.69
N ALA A 54 5.82 3.27 12.57
CA ALA A 54 5.72 4.72 12.56
C ALA A 54 4.92 5.22 11.34
N ALA A 55 5.23 4.70 10.15
CA ALA A 55 4.50 5.00 8.92
C ALA A 55 3.01 4.67 9.06
N GLY A 56 2.70 3.50 9.60
CA GLY A 56 1.32 3.08 9.86
C GLY A 56 0.58 4.06 10.77
N ARG A 57 1.18 4.46 11.90
CA ARG A 57 0.55 5.39 12.86
C ARG A 57 0.28 6.77 12.27
N ILE A 58 1.24 7.34 11.55
CA ILE A 58 1.12 8.68 10.97
C ILE A 58 0.07 8.71 9.86
N ARG A 59 -0.04 7.61 9.09
CA ARG A 59 -0.92 7.55 7.93
C ARG A 59 -2.32 7.03 8.22
N LEU A 60 -2.51 6.32 9.34
CA LEU A 60 -3.81 5.79 9.72
C LEU A 60 -4.87 6.89 9.78
N ARG A 61 -4.57 8.05 10.39
CA ARG A 61 -5.48 9.20 10.47
C ARG A 61 -5.86 9.73 9.07
N PRO A 62 -4.91 10.08 8.18
CA PRO A 62 -5.21 10.44 6.79
C PRO A 62 -5.96 9.38 5.97
N ILE A 63 -5.59 8.10 6.08
CA ILE A 63 -6.24 7.00 5.35
C ILE A 63 -7.69 6.87 5.79
N LEU A 64 -7.96 6.94 7.09
CA LEU A 64 -9.32 6.94 7.62
C LEU A 64 -10.10 8.18 7.20
N MET A 65 -9.49 9.37 7.25
CA MET A 65 -10.14 10.62 6.84
C MET A 65 -10.62 10.56 5.39
N THR A 66 -9.76 10.12 4.47
CA THR A 66 -10.11 9.99 3.05
C THR A 66 -11.13 8.87 2.79
N THR A 67 -10.98 7.74 3.47
CA THR A 67 -11.93 6.62 3.37
C THR A 67 -13.32 7.05 3.83
N LEU A 68 -13.42 7.69 4.99
CA LEU A 68 -14.70 8.16 5.53
C LEU A 68 -15.32 9.25 4.66
N ALA A 69 -14.52 10.22 4.19
CA ALA A 69 -15.01 11.28 3.31
C ALA A 69 -15.64 10.71 2.02
N MET A 70 -15.02 9.71 1.40
CA MET A 70 -15.60 9.07 0.22
C MET A 70 -16.82 8.23 0.54
N ILE A 71 -16.81 7.50 1.65
CA ILE A 71 -17.98 6.72 2.07
C ILE A 71 -19.17 7.65 2.24
N PHE A 72 -19.04 8.72 3.01
CA PHE A 72 -20.14 9.67 3.23
C PHE A 72 -20.51 10.46 1.97
N GLY A 73 -19.54 10.84 1.14
CA GLY A 73 -19.81 11.57 -0.11
C GLY A 73 -20.55 10.73 -1.15
N MET A 74 -20.31 9.42 -1.19
CA MET A 74 -20.98 8.50 -2.11
C MET A 74 -22.15 7.74 -1.48
N PHE A 75 -22.35 7.87 -0.16
CA PHE A 75 -23.44 7.23 0.56
C PHE A 75 -24.83 7.52 -0.04
N PRO A 76 -25.24 8.78 -0.29
CA PRO A 76 -26.55 9.06 -0.87
C PRO A 76 -26.68 8.52 -2.30
N LEU A 77 -25.59 8.56 -3.07
CA LEU A 77 -25.54 8.04 -4.43
C LEU A 77 -25.72 6.51 -4.46
N ALA A 78 -25.05 5.81 -3.55
CA ALA A 78 -25.10 4.35 -3.43
C ALA A 78 -26.48 3.83 -3.00
N LEU A 79 -27.24 4.65 -2.27
CA LEU A 79 -28.64 4.39 -1.90
C LEU A 79 -29.64 4.66 -3.04
N GLY A 80 -29.19 5.20 -4.17
CA GLY A 80 -30.08 5.46 -5.31
C GLY A 80 -31.03 6.64 -5.09
N LEU A 81 -30.67 7.58 -4.20
CA LEU A 81 -31.53 8.73 -3.90
C LEU A 81 -31.35 9.83 -4.96
N GLY A 82 -32.40 10.08 -5.76
CA GLY A 82 -32.46 11.17 -6.74
C GLY A 82 -32.68 10.73 -8.19
N GLU A 83 -32.94 11.69 -9.08
CA GLU A 83 -33.12 11.42 -10.51
C GLU A 83 -31.83 10.92 -11.17
N GLY A 84 -31.93 9.86 -11.97
CA GLY A 84 -30.77 9.23 -12.62
C GLY A 84 -29.86 8.42 -11.67
N ALA A 85 -30.27 8.24 -10.41
CA ALA A 85 -29.48 7.53 -9.43
C ALA A 85 -29.38 6.02 -9.70
N GLU A 86 -30.34 5.40 -10.41
CA GLU A 86 -30.20 3.98 -10.81
C GLU A 86 -28.96 3.70 -11.66
N GLN A 87 -28.59 4.64 -12.54
CA GLN A 87 -27.40 4.47 -13.39
C GLN A 87 -26.10 4.71 -12.60
N ARG A 88 -26.13 5.61 -11.61
CA ARG A 88 -24.95 6.03 -10.84
C ARG A 88 -24.75 5.25 -9.53
N ALA A 89 -25.78 4.59 -9.02
CA ALA A 89 -25.71 3.80 -7.78
C ALA A 89 -24.67 2.67 -7.85
N PRO A 90 -24.54 1.91 -8.97
CA PRO A 90 -23.50 0.89 -9.09
C PRO A 90 -22.07 1.43 -8.98
N MET A 91 -21.83 2.69 -9.38
CA MET A 91 -20.54 3.36 -9.19
C MET A 91 -20.28 3.64 -7.70
N GLY A 92 -21.25 4.22 -6.99
CA GLY A 92 -21.14 4.51 -5.56
C GLY A 92 -20.91 3.24 -4.73
N GLN A 93 -21.67 2.18 -5.01
CA GLN A 93 -21.54 0.88 -4.36
C GLN A 93 -20.17 0.23 -4.62
N ALA A 94 -19.69 0.28 -5.88
CA ALA A 94 -18.38 -0.22 -6.25
C ALA A 94 -17.26 0.50 -5.47
N VAL A 95 -17.32 1.83 -5.40
CA VAL A 95 -16.32 2.64 -4.70
C VAL A 95 -16.38 2.38 -3.20
N ILE A 96 -17.53 2.49 -2.53
CA ILE A 96 -17.63 2.28 -1.08
C ILE A 96 -17.05 0.92 -0.67
N GLY A 97 -17.54 -0.16 -1.28
CA GLY A 97 -17.04 -1.49 -0.94
C GLY A 97 -15.59 -1.72 -1.39
N GLY A 98 -15.17 -1.06 -2.47
CA GLY A 98 -13.79 -1.04 -2.93
C GLY A 98 -12.84 -0.44 -1.92
N VAL A 99 -13.09 0.82 -1.50
CA VAL A 99 -12.22 1.57 -0.58
C VAL A 99 -12.09 0.85 0.74
N ILE A 100 -13.18 0.35 1.32
CA ILE A 100 -13.15 -0.38 2.60
C ILE A 100 -12.25 -1.60 2.49
N THR A 101 -12.51 -2.46 1.50
CA THR A 101 -11.74 -3.69 1.31
C THR A 101 -10.28 -3.37 1.00
N SER A 102 -10.03 -2.39 0.13
CA SER A 102 -8.69 -2.05 -0.33
C SER A 102 -7.86 -1.33 0.73
N SER A 103 -8.47 -0.51 1.58
CA SER A 103 -7.75 0.17 2.66
C SER A 103 -7.25 -0.86 3.67
N LEU A 104 -8.07 -1.85 4.02
CA LEU A 104 -7.67 -2.97 4.87
C LEU A 104 -6.58 -3.82 4.21
N LEU A 105 -6.78 -4.22 2.95
CA LEU A 105 -5.78 -4.99 2.22
C LEU A 105 -4.46 -4.23 2.11
N THR A 106 -4.48 -2.94 1.80
CA THR A 106 -3.26 -2.13 1.64
C THR A 106 -2.47 -2.04 2.94
N LEU A 107 -3.15 -1.79 4.07
CA LEU A 107 -2.50 -1.64 5.37
C LEU A 107 -1.82 -2.93 5.86
N VAL A 108 -2.29 -4.11 5.41
CA VAL A 108 -1.72 -5.41 5.78
C VAL A 108 -0.77 -5.94 4.71
N VAL A 109 -1.20 -5.96 3.45
CA VAL A 109 -0.49 -6.59 2.34
C VAL A 109 0.72 -5.77 1.92
N VAL A 110 0.64 -4.43 1.89
CA VAL A 110 1.78 -3.60 1.45
C VAL A 110 3.00 -3.75 2.37
N PRO A 111 2.86 -3.69 3.71
CA PRO A 111 3.98 -3.97 4.61
C PRO A 111 4.57 -5.37 4.42
N VAL A 112 3.72 -6.38 4.23
CA VAL A 112 4.16 -7.77 4.03
C VAL A 112 4.94 -7.92 2.73
N ILE A 113 4.44 -7.36 1.62
CA ILE A 113 5.13 -7.38 0.34
C ILE A 113 6.48 -6.65 0.46
N TYR A 114 6.51 -5.48 1.11
CA TYR A 114 7.76 -4.79 1.41
C TYR A 114 8.71 -5.69 2.19
N THR A 115 8.23 -6.43 3.21
CA THR A 115 9.01 -7.45 3.95
C THR A 115 9.78 -8.41 3.07
N TYR A 116 9.06 -9.10 2.19
CA TYR A 116 9.64 -10.06 1.26
C TYR A 116 10.65 -9.43 0.29
N PHE A 117 10.36 -8.26 -0.29
CA PHE A 117 11.27 -7.65 -1.26
C PHE A 117 12.61 -7.23 -0.65
N ASP A 118 12.62 -6.65 0.55
CA ASP A 118 13.87 -6.27 1.23
C ASP A 118 14.68 -7.50 1.66
N ASP A 119 14.02 -8.60 2.05
CA ASP A 119 14.70 -9.84 2.44
C ASP A 119 15.38 -10.51 1.23
N ILE A 120 14.70 -10.53 0.09
CA ILE A 120 15.25 -11.01 -1.20
C ILE A 120 16.42 -10.12 -1.63
N ALA A 121 16.27 -8.80 -1.54
CA ALA A 121 17.35 -7.86 -1.86
C ALA A 121 18.58 -8.06 -0.95
N GLY A 122 18.36 -8.28 0.35
CA GLY A 122 19.42 -8.57 1.32
C GLY A 122 20.09 -9.94 1.10
N TRP A 123 19.37 -10.92 0.57
CA TRP A 123 19.95 -12.20 0.16
C TRP A 123 20.84 -12.06 -1.09
N PHE A 124 20.35 -11.37 -2.13
CA PHE A 124 21.15 -11.07 -3.34
C PHE A 124 22.39 -10.23 -3.03
N ALA A 125 22.27 -9.20 -2.18
CA ALA A 125 23.39 -8.37 -1.79
C ALA A 125 24.48 -9.16 -1.03
N ARG A 126 24.08 -10.14 -0.22
CA ARG A 126 25.02 -11.06 0.46
C ARG A 126 25.70 -12.01 -0.53
N MET A 127 24.97 -12.50 -1.52
CA MET A 127 25.52 -13.34 -2.59
C MET A 127 26.60 -12.61 -3.40
N VAL A 128 26.36 -11.34 -3.74
CA VAL A 128 27.31 -10.50 -4.49
C VAL A 128 28.52 -10.07 -3.65
N ARG A 129 28.36 -9.91 -2.32
CA ARG A 129 29.48 -9.57 -1.42
C ARG A 129 30.40 -10.75 -1.09
N SER A 130 29.93 -11.98 -1.27
CA SER A 130 30.74 -13.19 -1.01
C SER A 130 31.93 -13.35 -1.95
N ASP A 131 31.97 -12.63 -3.08
CA ASP A 131 33.01 -12.73 -4.11
C ASP A 131 34.13 -11.65 -3.96
N ARG A 132 34.11 -10.88 -2.85
CA ARG A 132 35.05 -9.76 -2.61
C ARG A 132 35.90 -9.90 -1.34
N SER A 133 36.06 -11.11 -0.81
CA SER A 133 37.00 -11.40 0.27
C SER A 133 38.44 -11.25 -0.23
N LEU A 134 39.02 -10.06 -0.02
CA LEU A 134 40.41 -9.74 -0.36
C LEU A 134 41.39 -10.72 0.34
N PRO A 135 42.47 -11.16 -0.32
CA PRO A 135 43.55 -11.89 0.33
C PRO A 135 44.12 -11.04 1.46
N ALA A 136 44.20 -11.64 2.65
CA ALA A 136 44.81 -11.05 3.83
C ALA A 136 46.22 -10.58 3.48
N ALA A 137 46.43 -9.27 3.44
CA ALA A 137 47.77 -8.71 3.52
C ALA A 137 48.26 -9.01 4.94
N THR A 138 49.08 -10.06 5.02
CA THR A 138 49.86 -10.46 6.19
C THR A 138 50.49 -9.21 6.83
N PRO A 139 50.35 -9.00 8.16
CA PRO A 139 51.14 -7.98 8.83
C PRO A 139 52.61 -8.34 8.64
N LEU A 140 53.36 -7.50 7.93
CA LEU A 140 54.81 -7.61 7.87
C LEU A 140 55.31 -7.46 9.31
N GLU A 141 55.88 -8.55 9.83
CA GLU A 141 56.64 -8.61 11.06
C GLU A 141 57.54 -7.38 11.17
N SER A 142 57.26 -6.54 12.17
CA SER A 142 58.25 -5.70 12.81
C SER A 142 59.19 -6.60 13.62
N HIS A 143 60.15 -7.23 12.94
CA HIS A 143 61.40 -7.71 13.52
C HIS A 143 62.38 -6.54 13.35
N ASP A 144 62.48 -5.63 14.32
CA ASP A 144 63.50 -5.70 15.37
C ASP A 144 64.89 -6.06 14.82
N ARG A 145 65.62 -5.02 14.37
CA ARG A 145 67.07 -4.80 14.48
C ARG A 145 67.47 -3.46 13.89
#